data_AF-A0A933WBK7-F1
#
_entry.id   AF-A0A933WBK7-F1
#
_cell.length_a   1.000
_cell.length_b   1.000
_cell.length_c   1.000
_cell.angle_alpha   90.00
_cell.angle_beta   90.00
_cell.angle_gamma   90.00
#
_symmetry.space_group_name_H-M   'P 1'
#
loop_
_entity.id
_entity.type
_entity.pdbx_description
1 polymer ?
#
loop_
_entity_poly.entity_id
_entity_poly.type
_entity_poly.pdbx_seq_one_letter_code
_entity_poly.pdbx_strand_id
1 'polypeptide(L)'
;MKNVIPVKTGIRCALTAICFIVLSAHGALAHEKHSHGAPATPAPPPDNPQKAALVAIGARYAAEIEPVFKRVCFDCHSSKNRYPWYYAIPGAKQLIDYDIRESREHLDMDKGYPFKSHATMREDLEEIAKTVRKNKMPPWRYRIFHREEALTEAERDKIVTWAEESLKQLVNAGK
;
A
#
# COMPACT_ATOMS: atom_id res chain seq x y z
N MET A 1 28.73 -69.78 5.80
CA MET A 1 27.52 -69.24 6.46
C MET A 1 26.82 -68.33 5.47
N LYS A 2 25.54 -68.60 5.24
CA LYS A 2 24.70 -68.05 4.17
C LYS A 2 24.10 -66.72 4.65
N ASN A 3 24.04 -65.71 3.79
CA ASN A 3 22.75 -65.27 3.26
C ASN A 3 22.91 -64.18 2.19
N VAL A 4 22.48 -64.57 1.00
CA VAL A 4 22.23 -63.76 -0.19
C VAL A 4 20.71 -63.49 -0.23
N ILE A 5 20.39 -62.24 -0.59
CA ILE A 5 19.15 -61.60 -1.11
C ILE A 5 17.99 -62.53 -1.55
N PRO A 6 16.71 -62.09 -1.51
CA PRO A 6 16.18 -61.48 -2.73
C PRO A 6 15.09 -60.39 -2.59
N VAL A 7 15.09 -59.54 -3.61
CA VAL A 7 13.99 -58.69 -4.12
C VAL A 7 12.83 -59.54 -4.67
N LYS A 8 11.58 -59.08 -4.51
CA LYS A 8 10.37 -59.45 -5.28
C LYS A 8 9.61 -58.14 -5.50
N THR A 9 9.35 -57.57 -6.68
CA THR A 9 8.76 -58.02 -7.96
C THR A 9 7.36 -58.63 -7.81
N GLY A 10 6.36 -58.01 -8.44
CA GLY A 10 5.11 -58.71 -8.77
C GLY A 10 3.85 -57.86 -8.96
N ILE A 11 3.69 -57.31 -10.15
CA ILE A 11 2.42 -56.85 -10.75
C ILE A 11 1.54 -58.07 -11.07
N ARG A 12 0.19 -57.97 -10.87
CA ARG A 12 -0.91 -58.50 -11.73
C ARG A 12 -2.24 -58.56 -10.95
N CYS A 13 -3.26 -57.79 -11.36
CA CYS A 13 -4.35 -58.15 -12.28
C CYS A 13 -5.50 -58.96 -11.64
N ALA A 14 -6.72 -58.42 -11.83
CA ALA A 14 -7.95 -59.09 -12.24
C ALA A 14 -9.18 -58.89 -11.33
N LEU A 15 -10.24 -58.49 -12.02
CA LEU A 15 -11.64 -58.30 -11.66
C LEU A 15 -12.23 -59.37 -10.73
N THR A 16 -13.17 -58.94 -9.87
CA THR A 16 -14.51 -59.54 -9.81
C THR A 16 -15.48 -58.57 -9.13
N ALA A 17 -16.62 -58.32 -9.80
CA ALA A 17 -17.76 -57.59 -9.28
C ALA A 17 -18.48 -58.39 -8.18
N ILE A 18 -19.14 -57.71 -7.24
CA ILE A 18 -20.49 -58.04 -6.73
C ILE A 18 -21.07 -56.79 -6.03
N CYS A 19 -22.25 -56.44 -6.50
CA CYS A 19 -23.14 -55.41 -6.01
C CYS A 19 -23.76 -55.84 -4.66
N PHE A 20 -23.71 -54.99 -3.64
CA PHE A 20 -24.70 -55.00 -2.56
C PHE A 20 -25.16 -53.57 -2.29
N ILE A 21 -26.38 -53.33 -2.75
CA ILE A 21 -27.23 -52.18 -2.48
C ILE A 21 -27.54 -52.16 -0.98
N VAL A 22 -27.19 -51.08 -0.28
CA VAL A 22 -27.95 -50.64 0.88
C VAL A 22 -28.22 -49.15 0.74
N LEU A 23 -29.49 -48.91 0.41
CA LEU A 23 -30.20 -47.65 0.41
C LEU A 23 -30.28 -47.13 1.86
N SER A 24 -29.67 -45.99 2.14
CA SER A 24 -30.07 -45.11 3.24
C SER A 24 -30.01 -43.67 2.76
N ALA A 25 -31.16 -43.04 2.88
CA ALA A 25 -31.52 -41.80 2.24
C ALA A 25 -31.25 -40.57 3.12
N HIS A 26 -31.26 -39.42 2.43
CA HIS A 26 -31.45 -38.04 2.92
C HIS A 26 -30.21 -37.24 3.32
N GLY A 27 -29.75 -36.44 2.35
CA GLY A 27 -28.88 -35.29 2.55
C GLY A 27 -28.78 -34.50 1.25
N ALA A 28 -29.88 -33.89 0.83
CA ALA A 28 -29.81 -32.85 -0.21
C ALA A 28 -28.95 -31.70 0.33
N LEU A 29 -28.00 -31.20 -0.45
CA LEU A 29 -27.85 -29.77 -0.74
C LEU A 29 -26.83 -29.57 -1.88
N ALA A 30 -27.17 -28.61 -2.73
CA ALA A 30 -26.68 -28.43 -4.07
C ALA A 30 -25.25 -27.87 -4.15
N HIS A 31 -24.62 -28.16 -5.29
CA HIS A 31 -23.52 -27.47 -5.96
C HIS A 31 -23.12 -26.10 -5.41
N GLU A 32 -21.85 -25.97 -5.02
CA GLU A 32 -21.21 -24.67 -4.88
C GLU A 32 -20.93 -24.07 -6.26
N LYS A 33 -21.69 -23.04 -6.57
CA LYS A 33 -21.65 -22.26 -7.80
C LYS A 33 -20.40 -21.38 -7.74
N HIS A 34 -19.42 -21.62 -8.61
CA HIS A 34 -18.37 -20.65 -8.90
C HIS A 34 -19.02 -19.32 -9.30
N SER A 35 -18.98 -18.36 -8.38
CA SER A 35 -19.46 -17.00 -8.61
C SER A 35 -18.26 -16.16 -9.00
N HIS A 36 -18.11 -15.90 -10.29
CA HIS A 36 -17.30 -14.76 -10.74
C HIS A 36 -18.07 -13.50 -10.31
N GLY A 37 -17.58 -12.83 -9.27
CA GLY A 37 -18.12 -11.53 -8.85
C GLY A 37 -18.09 -10.56 -10.03
N ALA A 38 -19.25 -10.07 -10.42
CA ALA A 38 -19.37 -8.98 -11.37
C ALA A 38 -18.54 -7.77 -10.88
N PRO A 39 -17.94 -6.97 -11.77
CA PRO A 39 -17.30 -5.72 -11.36
C PRO A 39 -18.35 -4.87 -10.64
N ALA A 40 -18.03 -4.48 -9.41
CA ALA A 40 -18.89 -3.59 -8.63
C ALA A 40 -19.17 -2.34 -9.47
N THR A 41 -20.45 -2.09 -9.77
CA THR A 41 -20.89 -0.85 -10.38
C THR A 41 -20.38 0.32 -9.52
N PRO A 42 -19.76 1.36 -10.12
CA PRO A 42 -19.29 2.51 -9.36
C PRO A 42 -20.46 3.10 -8.58
N ALA A 43 -20.22 3.38 -7.29
CA ALA A 43 -21.20 3.99 -6.42
C ALA A 43 -21.77 5.27 -7.06
N PRO A 44 -23.06 5.60 -6.86
CA PRO A 44 -23.64 6.83 -7.37
C PRO A 44 -22.84 8.05 -6.90
N PRO A 45 -22.73 9.11 -7.73
CA PRO A 45 -21.98 10.31 -7.37
C PRO A 45 -22.49 10.86 -6.02
N PRO A 46 -21.59 11.30 -5.13
CA PRO A 46 -22.01 11.85 -3.85
C PRO A 46 -22.87 13.10 -4.09
N ASP A 47 -23.97 13.16 -3.35
CA ASP A 47 -24.94 14.27 -3.26
C ASP A 47 -24.34 15.58 -2.74
N ASN A 48 -23.18 15.51 -2.09
CA ASN A 48 -22.43 16.64 -1.55
C ASN A 48 -21.21 16.97 -2.45
N PRO A 49 -21.10 18.18 -3.03
CA PRO A 49 -19.95 18.63 -3.83
C PRO A 49 -18.60 18.50 -3.11
N GLN A 50 -18.58 18.73 -1.80
CA GLN A 50 -17.38 18.61 -0.98
C GLN A 50 -16.95 17.15 -0.81
N LYS A 51 -17.91 16.24 -0.64
CA LYS A 51 -17.64 14.79 -0.63
C LYS A 51 -17.17 14.31 -2.00
N ALA A 52 -17.72 14.85 -3.09
CA ALA A 52 -17.26 14.57 -4.46
C ALA A 52 -15.79 14.98 -4.66
N ALA A 53 -15.43 16.19 -4.22
CA ALA A 53 -14.07 16.69 -4.30
C ALA A 53 -13.09 15.80 -3.51
N LEU A 54 -13.43 15.41 -2.28
CA LEU A 54 -12.59 14.53 -1.47
C LEU A 54 -12.33 13.18 -2.15
N VAL A 55 -13.38 12.56 -2.72
CA VAL A 55 -13.25 11.30 -3.45
C VAL A 55 -12.37 11.46 -4.70
N ALA A 56 -12.59 12.52 -5.49
CA ALA A 56 -11.81 12.77 -6.71
C ALA A 56 -10.33 13.03 -6.39
N ILE A 57 -10.04 13.84 -5.36
CA ILE A 57 -8.68 14.10 -4.90
C ILE A 57 -8.01 12.80 -4.44
N GLY A 58 -8.70 11.98 -3.65
CA GLY A 58 -8.19 10.69 -3.18
C GLY A 58 -7.89 9.71 -4.32
N ALA A 59 -8.74 9.67 -5.33
CA ALA A 59 -8.52 8.85 -6.52
C ALA A 59 -7.25 9.28 -7.29
N ARG A 60 -7.05 10.60 -7.48
CA ARG A 60 -5.82 11.13 -8.10
C ARG A 60 -4.58 10.84 -7.27
N TYR A 61 -4.67 11.02 -5.95
CA TYR A 61 -3.58 10.67 -5.04
C TYR A 61 -3.15 9.21 -5.23
N ALA A 62 -4.10 8.28 -5.17
CA ALA A 62 -3.82 6.85 -5.28
C ALA A 62 -3.19 6.49 -6.64
N ALA A 63 -3.66 7.10 -7.73
CA ALA A 63 -3.19 6.81 -9.08
C ALA A 63 -1.81 7.42 -9.39
N GLU A 64 -1.55 8.65 -8.95
CA GLU A 64 -0.43 9.44 -9.48
C GLU A 64 0.65 9.77 -8.43
N ILE A 65 0.28 9.86 -7.15
CA ILE A 65 1.12 10.45 -6.11
C ILE A 65 1.61 9.39 -5.11
N GLU A 66 0.72 8.49 -4.67
CA GLU A 66 1.06 7.43 -3.74
C GLU A 66 2.26 6.57 -4.20
N PRO A 67 2.40 6.20 -5.49
CA PRO A 67 3.56 5.46 -5.95
C PRO A 67 4.88 6.22 -5.74
N VAL A 68 4.88 7.53 -5.94
CA VAL A 68 6.04 8.39 -5.71
C VAL A 68 6.33 8.48 -4.21
N PHE A 69 5.31 8.71 -3.38
CA PHE A 69 5.47 8.81 -1.93
C PHE A 69 5.96 7.50 -1.29
N LYS A 70 5.49 6.34 -1.76
CA LYS A 70 5.98 5.03 -1.32
C LYS A 70 7.48 4.83 -1.56
N ARG A 71 7.99 5.41 -2.64
CA ARG A 71 9.41 5.32 -2.99
C ARG A 71 10.25 6.27 -2.14
N VAL A 72 9.84 7.53 -2.00
CA VAL A 72 10.71 8.62 -1.49
C VAL A 72 10.35 9.18 -0.11
N CYS A 73 9.12 8.95 0.39
CA CYS A 73 8.64 9.57 1.63
C CYS A 73 8.37 8.55 2.74
N PHE A 74 7.89 7.35 2.39
CA PHE A 74 7.36 6.39 3.36
C PHE A 74 8.41 5.88 4.35
N ASP A 75 9.68 5.83 3.98
CA ASP A 75 10.75 5.32 4.85
C ASP A 75 10.94 6.16 6.13
N CYS A 76 10.53 7.43 6.10
CA CYS A 76 10.55 8.31 7.27
C CYS A 76 9.14 8.64 7.77
N HIS A 77 8.19 8.87 6.86
CA HIS A 77 6.85 9.33 7.21
C HIS A 77 5.84 8.21 7.52
N SER A 78 6.26 6.94 7.59
CA SER A 78 5.39 5.83 7.97
C SER A 78 6.08 4.92 8.99
N SER A 79 5.44 3.81 9.33
CA SER A 79 6.00 2.70 10.10
C SER A 79 6.74 1.68 9.24
N LYS A 80 6.66 1.80 7.90
CA LYS A 80 7.26 0.88 6.93
C LYS A 80 8.67 1.31 6.56
N ASN A 81 9.54 1.40 7.55
CA ASN A 81 10.86 1.99 7.40
C ASN A 81 11.82 0.99 6.75
N ARG A 82 12.49 1.40 5.68
CA ARG A 82 13.68 0.71 5.17
C ARG A 82 14.92 1.37 5.76
N TYR A 83 15.63 0.64 6.62
CA TYR A 83 16.82 1.15 7.27
C TYR A 83 18.08 0.86 6.45
N PRO A 84 19.02 1.82 6.37
CA PRO A 84 20.33 1.56 5.77
C PRO A 84 21.15 0.60 6.64
N TRP A 85 22.15 -0.07 6.06
CA TRP A 85 22.98 -1.07 6.76
C TRP A 85 23.66 -0.51 8.03
N TYR A 86 24.01 0.78 8.05
CA TYR A 86 24.66 1.44 9.19
C TYR A 86 23.68 1.85 10.30
N TYR A 87 22.38 1.61 10.15
CA TYR A 87 21.41 1.80 11.23
C TYR A 87 21.74 0.96 12.48
N ALA A 88 22.47 -0.15 12.33
CA ALA A 88 22.94 -0.96 13.45
C ALA A 88 24.06 -0.29 14.28
N ILE A 89 24.67 0.79 13.78
CA ILE A 89 25.79 1.47 14.44
C ILE A 89 25.24 2.45 15.51
N PRO A 90 25.69 2.38 16.77
CA PRO A 90 25.34 3.36 17.80
C PRO A 90 25.66 4.80 17.35
N GLY A 91 24.85 5.77 17.77
CA GLY A 91 24.91 7.14 17.24
C GLY A 91 24.11 7.31 15.95
N ALA A 92 24.45 6.56 14.89
CA ALA A 92 23.69 6.59 13.63
C ALA A 92 22.24 6.13 13.84
N LYS A 93 22.04 5.02 14.59
CA LYS A 93 20.72 4.54 15.00
C LYS A 93 19.89 5.64 15.67
N GLN A 94 20.46 6.31 16.65
CA GLN A 94 19.76 7.32 17.47
C GLN A 94 19.39 8.55 16.65
N LEU A 95 20.27 8.97 15.74
CA LEU A 95 20.00 10.07 14.82
C LEU A 95 18.86 9.72 13.85
N ILE A 96 18.89 8.54 13.23
CA ILE A 96 17.82 8.08 12.34
C ILE A 96 16.50 7.96 13.09
N ASP A 97 16.50 7.35 14.29
CA ASP A 97 15.30 7.25 15.12
C ASP A 97 14.73 8.63 15.47
N TYR A 98 15.59 9.62 15.72
CA TYR A 98 15.19 11.00 15.98
C TYR A 98 14.57 11.64 14.73
N ASP A 99 15.26 11.58 13.59
CA ASP A 99 14.80 12.17 12.33
C ASP A 99 13.46 11.56 11.88
N ILE A 100 13.26 10.24 12.07
CA ILE A 100 12.00 9.56 11.75
C ILE A 100 10.87 10.05 12.67
N ARG A 101 11.10 10.11 13.99
CA ARG A 101 10.08 10.63 14.93
C ARG A 101 9.70 12.07 14.58
N GLU A 102 10.68 12.95 14.42
CA GLU A 102 10.45 14.35 14.06
C GLU A 102 9.68 14.45 12.74
N SER A 103 10.07 13.70 11.70
CA SER A 103 9.39 13.76 10.41
C SER A 103 7.90 13.39 10.49
N ARG A 104 7.55 12.45 11.38
CA ARG A 104 6.18 11.99 11.61
C ARG A 104 5.33 12.96 12.42
N GLU A 105 5.96 13.82 13.22
CA GLU A 105 5.25 14.91 13.89
C GLU A 105 4.70 15.93 12.89
N HIS A 106 5.39 16.13 11.76
CA HIS A 106 4.95 17.06 10.70
C HIS A 106 4.08 16.39 9.63
N LEU A 107 4.31 15.10 9.34
CA LEU A 107 3.52 14.35 8.37
C LEU A 107 3.58 12.84 8.65
N ASP A 108 2.45 12.22 8.97
CA ASP A 108 2.31 10.79 9.24
C ASP A 108 1.41 10.15 8.17
N MET A 109 1.98 9.19 7.45
CA MET A 109 1.35 8.47 6.35
C MET A 109 0.83 7.08 6.74
N ASP A 110 0.91 6.67 8.01
CA ASP A 110 0.47 5.33 8.47
C ASP A 110 -1.02 5.10 8.27
N LYS A 111 -1.82 6.16 8.41
CA LYS A 111 -3.27 6.09 8.23
C LYS A 111 -3.70 6.20 6.76
N GLY A 112 -2.74 6.33 5.85
CA GLY A 112 -3.00 6.57 4.44
C GLY A 112 -3.59 7.95 4.19
N TYR A 113 -4.17 8.11 3.00
CA TYR A 113 -4.79 9.35 2.58
C TYR A 113 -6.32 9.35 2.85
N PRO A 114 -6.92 10.48 3.29
CA PRO A 114 -6.30 11.77 3.57
C PRO A 114 -5.41 11.73 4.82
N PHE A 115 -4.31 12.49 4.77
CA PHE A 115 -3.44 12.67 5.93
C PHE A 115 -4.18 13.42 7.04
N LYS A 116 -3.72 13.21 8.28
CA LYS A 116 -4.30 13.78 9.50
C LYS A 116 -3.21 14.35 10.40
N SER A 117 -2.24 15.01 9.79
CA SER A 117 -1.05 15.51 10.49
C SER A 117 -1.24 16.94 10.96
N HIS A 118 -2.05 17.72 10.24
CA HIS A 118 -2.50 19.04 10.67
C HIS A 118 -4.01 19.04 10.97
N ALA A 119 -4.55 20.18 11.40
CA ALA A 119 -5.95 20.30 11.79
C ALA A 119 -6.89 20.08 10.61
N THR A 120 -6.44 20.40 9.39
CA THR A 120 -7.21 20.18 8.17
C THR A 120 -6.38 19.56 7.04
N MET A 121 -7.05 18.82 6.15
CA MET A 121 -6.45 18.33 4.90
C MET A 121 -5.88 19.46 4.03
N ARG A 122 -6.40 20.70 4.16
CA ARG A 122 -5.86 21.85 3.45
C ARG A 122 -4.46 22.20 3.94
N GLU A 123 -4.26 22.25 5.26
CA GLU A 123 -2.95 22.54 5.84
C GLU A 123 -1.91 21.47 5.47
N ASP A 124 -2.30 20.19 5.47
CA ASP A 124 -1.44 19.10 5.00
C ASP A 124 -1.02 19.30 3.53
N LEU A 125 -1.97 19.61 2.64
CA LEU A 125 -1.68 19.86 1.23
C LEU A 125 -0.83 21.12 1.00
N GLU A 126 -1.09 22.20 1.75
CA GLU A 126 -0.32 23.45 1.68
C GLU A 126 1.13 23.22 2.11
N GLU A 127 1.35 22.50 3.22
CA GLU A 127 2.69 22.24 3.71
C GLU A 127 3.45 21.28 2.78
N ILE A 128 2.80 20.23 2.27
CA ILE A 128 3.38 19.34 1.24
C ILE A 128 3.81 20.15 0.02
N ALA A 129 2.92 20.96 -0.56
CA ALA A 129 3.22 21.75 -1.75
C ALA A 129 4.39 22.71 -1.52
N LYS A 130 4.40 23.40 -0.38
CA LYS A 130 5.44 24.36 0.00
C LYS A 130 6.79 23.67 0.22
N THR A 131 6.82 22.56 0.94
CA THR A 131 8.05 21.87 1.31
C THR A 131 8.68 21.14 0.12
N VAL A 132 7.88 20.52 -0.74
CA VAL A 132 8.34 19.86 -1.97
C VAL A 132 8.86 20.87 -2.99
N ARG A 133 8.13 21.99 -3.20
CA ARG A 133 8.55 23.07 -4.11
C ARG A 133 9.85 23.74 -3.69
N LYS A 134 10.00 23.98 -2.38
CA LYS A 134 11.22 24.58 -1.83
C LYS A 134 12.38 23.59 -1.71
N ASN A 135 12.19 22.34 -2.16
CA ASN A 135 13.19 21.28 -2.07
C ASN A 135 13.75 21.11 -0.65
N LYS A 136 12.90 21.32 0.37
CA LYS A 136 13.26 21.22 1.79
C LYS A 136 13.30 19.78 2.28
N MET A 137 12.63 18.87 1.56
CA MET A 137 12.64 17.45 1.85
C MET A 137 13.27 16.63 0.71
N PRO A 138 14.04 15.58 1.03
CA PRO A 138 14.54 15.28 2.39
C PRO A 138 15.60 16.33 2.82
N PRO A 139 15.90 16.45 4.14
CA PRO A 139 16.87 17.41 4.64
C PRO A 139 18.23 17.27 3.95
N TRP A 140 18.98 18.37 3.81
CA TRP A 140 20.26 18.38 3.10
C TRP A 140 21.24 17.29 3.57
N ARG A 141 21.34 17.05 4.89
CA ARG A 141 22.23 16.01 5.46
C ARG A 141 21.91 14.62 4.92
N TYR A 142 20.63 14.29 4.79
CA TYR A 142 20.18 13.01 4.24
C TYR A 142 20.62 12.86 2.77
N ARG A 143 20.45 13.92 1.97
CA ARG A 143 20.78 13.94 0.54
C ARG A 143 22.27 13.74 0.24
N ILE A 144 23.17 14.04 1.17
CA ILE A 144 24.61 13.81 0.99
C ILE A 144 24.90 12.32 0.83
N PHE A 145 24.20 11.50 1.62
CA PHE A 145 24.42 10.06 1.70
C PHE A 145 23.39 9.23 0.91
N HIS A 146 22.28 9.83 0.46
CA HIS A 146 21.14 9.14 -0.18
C HIS A 146 20.71 9.84 -1.47
N ARG A 147 21.65 10.02 -2.41
CA ARG A 147 21.35 10.71 -3.68
C ARG A 147 20.39 9.94 -4.59
N GLU A 148 20.35 8.61 -4.47
CA GLU A 148 19.57 7.71 -5.33
C GLU A 148 18.06 7.78 -5.06
N GLU A 149 17.66 8.30 -3.89
CA GLU A 149 16.27 8.32 -3.42
C GLU A 149 15.60 9.69 -3.58
N ALA A 150 16.22 10.61 -4.33
CA ALA A 150 15.67 11.94 -4.53
C ALA A 150 14.44 11.95 -5.46
N LEU A 151 13.56 12.94 -5.25
CA LEU A 151 12.54 13.32 -6.22
C LEU A 151 13.20 13.85 -7.50
N THR A 152 12.74 13.35 -8.65
CA THR A 152 13.01 14.02 -9.93
C THR A 152 12.24 15.33 -10.03
N GLU A 153 12.66 16.25 -10.90
CA GLU A 153 11.91 17.50 -11.09
C GLU A 153 10.48 17.25 -11.61
N ALA A 154 10.29 16.27 -12.50
CA ALA A 154 8.95 15.90 -12.98
C ALA A 154 8.05 15.36 -11.85
N GLU A 155 8.60 14.61 -10.90
CA GLU A 155 7.84 14.14 -9.74
C GLU A 155 7.54 15.27 -8.75
N ARG A 156 8.51 16.17 -8.54
CA ARG A 156 8.31 17.37 -7.71
C ARG A 156 7.15 18.20 -8.26
N ASP A 157 7.17 18.50 -9.56
CA ASP A 157 6.12 19.26 -10.22
C ASP A 157 4.78 18.55 -10.13
N LYS A 158 4.75 17.24 -10.38
CA LYS A 158 3.52 16.42 -10.24
C LYS A 158 2.91 16.53 -8.85
N ILE A 159 3.71 16.39 -7.80
CA ILE A 159 3.25 16.49 -6.41
C ILE A 159 2.72 17.90 -6.12
N VAL A 160 3.47 18.93 -6.52
CA VAL A 160 3.08 20.33 -6.30
C VAL A 160 1.77 20.65 -7.02
N THR A 161 1.65 20.28 -8.29
CA THR A 161 0.43 20.49 -9.08
C THR A 161 -0.76 19.77 -8.47
N TRP A 162 -0.62 18.49 -8.10
CA TRP A 162 -1.68 17.76 -7.43
C TRP A 162 -2.14 18.45 -6.16
N ALA A 163 -1.22 18.88 -5.30
CA ALA A 163 -1.56 19.52 -4.04
C ALA A 163 -2.27 20.87 -4.24
N GLU A 164 -1.76 21.72 -5.13
CA GLU A 164 -2.38 23.02 -5.43
C GLU A 164 -3.76 22.90 -6.09
N GLU A 165 -3.94 21.96 -7.00
CA GLU A 165 -5.25 21.71 -7.61
C GLU A 165 -6.24 21.14 -6.61
N SER A 166 -5.79 20.25 -5.72
CA SER A 166 -6.61 19.71 -4.64
C SER A 166 -7.09 20.81 -3.71
N LEU A 167 -6.22 21.77 -3.37
CA LEU A 167 -6.59 22.96 -2.60
C LEU A 167 -7.66 23.81 -3.29
N LYS A 168 -7.50 24.08 -4.60
CA LYS A 168 -8.50 24.81 -5.39
C LYS A 168 -9.85 24.09 -5.40
N GLN A 169 -9.85 22.76 -5.55
CA GLN A 169 -11.07 21.95 -5.50
C GLN A 169 -11.76 22.02 -4.14
N LEU A 170 -11.00 21.92 -3.05
CA LEU A 170 -11.55 22.03 -1.69
C LEU A 170 -12.16 23.41 -1.40
N VAL A 171 -11.52 24.48 -1.88
CA VAL A 171 -12.04 25.85 -1.75
C VAL A 171 -13.33 26.03 -2.54
N ASN A 172 -13.36 25.54 -3.79
CA ASN A 172 -14.53 25.70 -4.66
C ASN A 172 -15.72 24.86 -4.21
N ALA A 173 -15.48 23.66 -3.68
CA ALA A 173 -16.54 22.77 -3.20
C ALA A 173 -17.09 23.16 -1.82
N GLY A 174 -16.43 24.06 -1.10
CA GLY A 174 -16.89 24.63 0.17
C GLY A 174 -17.57 26.00 0.04
N LYS A 175 -17.69 26.54 -1.18
CA LYS A 175 -18.53 27.69 -1.50
C LYS A 175 -19.93 27.22 -1.83
#